data_AF-A0A172QZU9-F1
#
_entry.id   AF-A0A172QZU9-F1
#
_cell.length_a   1.000
_cell.length_b   1.000
_cell.length_c   1.000
_cell.angle_alpha   90.00
_cell.angle_beta   90.00
_cell.angle_gamma   90.00
#
_symmetry.space_group_name_H-M   'P 1'
#
loop_
_entity.id
_entity.type
_entity.pdbx_description
1 polymer ?
#
loop_
_entity_poly.entity_id
_entity_poly.type
_entity_poly.pdbx_seq_one_letter_code
_entity_poly.pdbx_strand_id
1 'polypeptide(L)'
;CDICTDDLMGVWRNFDMNSLSANSIFSQWRVVCESVDDSDTLGTVCNSTETSPIRRNPAGNVNRPMVQRLPEPQDVADCLQVNTFDTPPYYSTSSESFRNTIEGYSAPQGNYDPIVRSLHNLAHLFLNGTGGQIHLSPNDPIFVLLHTYTDAIFDEWLRRHSP
;
A
#
# COMPACT_ATOMS: atom_id res chain seq x y z
N CYS A 1 8.38 10.12 -0.37
CA CYS A 1 9.04 8.84 -0.63
C CYS A 1 10.53 9.09 -0.61
N ASP A 2 11.18 8.73 0.48
CA ASP A 2 12.63 8.88 0.71
C ASP A 2 13.47 7.80 0.01
N ILE A 3 12.90 6.61 -0.22
CA ILE A 3 13.54 5.51 -0.98
C ILE A 3 13.35 5.61 -2.51
N CYS A 4 12.61 6.61 -3.00
CA CYS A 4 12.35 6.80 -4.43
C CYS A 4 13.51 7.55 -5.11
N THR A 5 14.68 6.92 -5.12
CA THR A 5 15.93 7.42 -5.70
C THR A 5 16.48 6.41 -6.71
N ASP A 6 17.27 6.85 -7.69
CA ASP A 6 17.70 5.97 -8.81
C ASP A 6 18.69 4.88 -8.37
N ASP A 7 19.34 5.04 -7.23
CA ASP A 7 20.16 4.03 -6.54
C ASP A 7 19.34 3.00 -5.75
N LEU A 8 18.07 3.29 -5.47
CA LEU A 8 17.12 2.43 -4.77
C LEU A 8 15.92 2.12 -5.67
N MET A 9 14.74 2.67 -5.37
CA MET A 9 13.47 2.25 -5.98
C MET A 9 13.08 3.01 -7.24
N GLY A 10 13.95 3.91 -7.72
CA GLY A 10 13.73 4.78 -8.88
C GLY A 10 13.01 6.08 -8.53
N VAL A 11 13.54 7.18 -9.05
CA VAL A 11 12.90 8.50 -9.00
C VAL A 11 11.68 8.52 -9.92
N TRP A 12 10.59 9.16 -9.51
CA TRP A 12 9.45 9.41 -10.40
C TRP A 12 9.60 10.75 -11.14
N ARG A 13 9.00 10.88 -12.32
CA ARG A 13 9.02 12.12 -13.09
C ARG A 13 7.61 12.68 -13.32
N ASN A 14 7.32 13.83 -12.72
CA ASN A 14 6.03 14.53 -12.87
C ASN A 14 5.71 14.89 -14.33
N PHE A 15 6.71 15.14 -15.17
CA PHE A 15 6.52 15.57 -16.56
C PHE A 15 6.32 14.43 -17.56
N ASP A 16 6.52 13.17 -17.16
CA ASP A 16 6.48 12.01 -18.06
C ASP A 16 5.40 11.01 -17.64
N MET A 17 4.15 11.47 -17.58
CA MET A 17 2.97 10.64 -17.25
C MET A 17 3.17 9.75 -16.00
N ASN A 18 3.83 10.26 -14.95
CA ASN A 18 4.12 9.52 -13.72
C ASN A 18 4.99 8.26 -13.94
N SER A 19 5.91 8.29 -14.91
CA SER A 19 6.89 7.23 -15.15
C SER A 19 8.04 7.28 -14.14
N LEU A 20 8.75 6.15 -14.03
CA LEU A 20 10.03 6.08 -13.34
C LEU A 20 11.17 6.58 -14.23
N SER A 21 12.19 7.17 -13.62
CA SER A 21 13.42 7.63 -14.26
C SER A 21 14.09 6.50 -15.03
N ALA A 22 14.49 6.77 -16.27
CA ALA A 22 15.17 5.79 -17.14
C ALA A 22 16.52 5.28 -16.60
N ASN A 23 17.07 5.91 -15.57
CA ASN A 23 18.29 5.47 -14.90
C ASN A 23 18.04 4.35 -13.88
N SER A 24 16.79 4.12 -13.48
CA SER A 24 16.42 3.02 -12.61
C SER A 24 16.06 1.79 -13.45
N ILE A 25 16.55 0.60 -13.06
CA ILE A 25 16.19 -0.65 -13.72
C ILE A 25 14.67 -0.90 -13.73
N PHE A 26 13.95 -0.36 -12.74
CA PHE A 26 12.52 -0.54 -12.60
C PHE A 26 11.71 0.23 -13.64
N SER A 27 12.31 1.21 -14.35
CA SER A 27 11.62 1.87 -15.47
C SER A 27 11.42 0.94 -16.67
N GLN A 28 12.17 -0.17 -16.73
CA GLN A 28 12.07 -1.17 -17.80
C GLN A 28 11.02 -2.23 -17.48
N TRP A 29 10.60 -2.35 -16.22
CA TRP A 29 9.59 -3.31 -15.82
C TRP A 29 8.24 -2.99 -16.47
N ARG A 30 7.52 -4.05 -16.81
CA ARG A 30 6.17 -4.02 -17.33
C ARG A 30 5.27 -4.77 -16.38
N VAL A 31 4.04 -4.28 -16.24
CA VAL A 31 3.06 -4.85 -15.31
C VAL A 31 2.38 -6.07 -15.93
N VAL A 32 1.94 -6.99 -15.08
CA VAL A 32 1.02 -8.07 -15.42
C VAL A 32 -0.31 -7.87 -14.66
N CYS A 33 -1.35 -8.55 -15.12
CA CYS A 33 -2.69 -8.54 -14.51
C CYS A 33 -3.47 -7.21 -14.58
N GLU A 34 -3.14 -6.33 -15.53
CA GLU A 34 -3.84 -5.04 -15.74
C GLU A 34 -5.24 -5.20 -16.36
N SER A 35 -5.45 -6.22 -17.18
CA SER A 35 -6.74 -6.49 -17.86
C SER A 35 -7.75 -7.19 -16.95
N VAL A 36 -8.20 -6.52 -15.89
CA VAL A 36 -9.23 -7.05 -14.98
C VAL A 36 -10.58 -7.18 -15.70
N ASP A 37 -10.94 -6.22 -16.56
CA ASP A 37 -12.20 -6.25 -17.31
C ASP A 37 -12.35 -7.53 -18.16
N ASP A 38 -11.28 -7.96 -18.83
CA ASP A 38 -11.28 -9.21 -19.61
C ASP A 38 -11.46 -10.44 -18.71
N SER A 39 -10.85 -10.40 -17.52
CA SER A 39 -10.94 -11.49 -16.53
C SER A 39 -12.37 -11.60 -15.99
N ASP A 40 -12.96 -10.48 -15.59
CA ASP A 40 -14.30 -10.40 -14.99
C ASP A 40 -15.42 -10.68 -15.99
N THR A 41 -15.24 -10.29 -17.27
CA THR A 41 -16.26 -10.48 -18.31
C THR A 41 -16.18 -11.83 -19.02
N LEU A 42 -14.96 -12.35 -19.25
CA LEU A 42 -14.74 -13.59 -20.00
C LEU A 42 -14.48 -14.80 -19.10
N GLY A 43 -14.36 -14.61 -17.79
CA GLY A 43 -14.00 -15.67 -16.84
C GLY A 43 -12.57 -16.17 -17.05
N THR A 44 -11.69 -15.33 -17.58
CA THR A 44 -10.26 -15.64 -17.74
C THR A 44 -9.49 -15.27 -16.47
N VAL A 45 -8.25 -15.76 -16.37
CA VAL A 45 -7.33 -15.38 -15.28
C VAL A 45 -6.14 -14.64 -15.86
N CYS A 46 -5.47 -13.85 -15.02
CA CYS A 46 -4.24 -13.17 -15.38
C CYS A 46 -3.24 -14.14 -16.03
N ASN A 47 -2.69 -13.72 -17.17
CA ASN A 47 -1.64 -14.45 -17.88
C ASN A 47 -0.27 -13.76 -17.68
N SER A 48 0.78 -14.31 -18.30
CA SER A 48 2.13 -13.77 -18.22
C SER A 48 2.41 -12.65 -19.24
N THR A 49 1.40 -12.13 -19.92
CA THR A 49 1.60 -11.07 -20.91
C THR A 49 1.80 -9.74 -20.19
N GLU A 50 2.98 -9.16 -20.39
CA GLU A 50 3.36 -7.86 -19.89
C GLU A 50 2.68 -6.73 -20.68
N THR A 51 2.18 -5.70 -19.99
CA THR A 51 1.44 -4.58 -20.61
C THR A 51 2.17 -3.25 -20.44
N SER A 52 1.75 -2.40 -19.51
CA SER A 52 2.18 -1.01 -19.35
C SER A 52 3.39 -0.90 -18.39
N PRO A 53 4.17 0.19 -18.44
CA PRO A 53 5.17 0.48 -17.41
C PRO A 53 4.54 0.72 -16.03
N ILE A 54 5.32 0.51 -14.97
CA ILE A 54 4.97 0.95 -13.62
C ILE A 54 4.68 2.47 -13.63
N ARG A 55 3.58 2.85 -12.99
CA ARG A 55 3.19 4.24 -12.74
C ARG A 55 3.35 4.55 -11.26
N ARG A 56 4.00 5.67 -10.94
CA ARG A 56 4.20 6.11 -9.56
C ARG A 56 4.22 7.63 -9.48
N ASN A 57 3.45 8.20 -8.56
CA ASN A 57 3.43 9.64 -8.30
C ASN A 57 3.22 9.91 -6.80
N PRO A 58 4.24 9.68 -5.96
CA PRO A 58 4.14 9.84 -4.51
C PRO A 58 3.58 11.21 -4.12
N ALA A 59 2.61 11.23 -3.21
CA ALA A 59 1.87 12.44 -2.79
C ALA A 59 1.04 13.15 -3.89
N GLY A 60 0.94 12.57 -5.08
CA GLY A 60 0.35 13.23 -6.26
C GLY A 60 -1.19 13.24 -6.32
N ASN A 61 -1.88 12.61 -5.37
CA ASN A 61 -3.35 12.54 -5.38
C ASN A 61 -3.99 13.81 -4.81
N VAL A 62 -4.05 14.87 -5.63
CA VAL A 62 -4.62 16.17 -5.26
C VAL A 62 -6.12 16.12 -4.95
N ASN A 63 -6.84 15.14 -5.49
CA ASN A 63 -8.28 14.96 -5.25
C ASN A 63 -8.55 14.33 -3.86
N ARG A 64 -7.51 13.79 -3.21
CA ARG A 64 -7.62 13.16 -1.91
C ARG A 64 -6.46 13.57 -0.99
N PRO A 65 -6.49 14.78 -0.40
CA PRO A 65 -5.38 15.33 0.39
C PRO A 65 -4.91 14.44 1.56
N MET A 66 -5.82 13.66 2.15
CA MET A 66 -5.52 12.74 3.25
C MET A 66 -4.50 11.65 2.88
N VAL A 67 -4.31 11.34 1.59
CA VAL A 67 -3.33 10.35 1.13
C VAL A 67 -2.04 10.97 0.58
N GLN A 68 -1.86 12.27 0.75
CA GLN A 68 -0.64 12.96 0.27
C GLN A 68 0.51 12.94 1.27
N ARG A 69 0.31 12.36 2.45
CA ARG A 69 1.34 12.17 3.47
C ARG A 69 1.37 10.72 3.90
N LEU A 70 2.56 10.26 4.29
CA LEU A 70 2.75 8.95 4.90
C LEU A 70 2.26 8.96 6.36
N PRO A 71 2.06 7.78 6.96
CA PRO A 71 1.79 7.67 8.40
C PRO A 71 2.87 8.34 9.25
N GLU A 72 2.48 8.86 10.41
CA GLU A 72 3.40 9.41 11.40
C GLU A 72 3.97 8.27 12.28
N PRO A 73 5.17 8.42 12.87
CA PRO A 73 5.72 7.40 13.77
C PRO A 73 4.80 7.07 14.96
N GLN A 74 4.01 8.04 15.43
CA GLN A 74 3.03 7.85 16.50
C GLN A 74 1.91 6.89 16.09
N ASP A 75 1.55 6.82 14.80
CA ASP A 75 0.50 5.92 14.32
C ASP A 75 0.90 4.45 14.54
N VAL A 76 2.18 4.13 14.38
CA VAL A 76 2.71 2.78 14.66
C VAL A 76 2.69 2.49 16.17
N ALA A 77 3.10 3.46 16.99
CA ALA A 77 3.10 3.32 18.44
C ALA A 77 1.70 3.08 19.01
N ASP A 78 0.69 3.80 18.49
CA ASP A 78 -0.71 3.69 18.88
C ASP A 78 -1.32 2.36 18.40
N CYS A 79 -1.04 1.96 17.16
CA CYS A 79 -1.50 0.69 16.60
C CYS A 79 -1.02 -0.52 17.44
N LEU A 80 0.21 -0.48 17.93
CA LEU A 80 0.78 -1.51 18.80
C LEU A 80 0.15 -1.57 20.21
N GLN A 81 -0.73 -0.63 20.58
CA GLN A 81 -1.52 -0.68 21.82
C GLN A 81 -2.87 -1.40 21.65
N VAL A 82 -3.27 -1.74 20.42
CA VAL A 82 -4.53 -2.45 20.17
C VAL A 82 -4.34 -3.92 20.55
N ASN A 83 -4.97 -4.35 21.64
CA ASN A 83 -4.69 -5.64 22.27
C ASN A 83 -5.28 -6.85 21.54
N THR A 84 -6.43 -6.68 20.88
CA THR A 84 -7.13 -7.79 20.24
C THR A 84 -6.66 -7.92 18.80
N PHE A 85 -6.20 -9.11 18.40
CA PHE A 85 -5.74 -9.35 17.03
C PHE A 85 -6.82 -8.95 16.01
N ASP A 86 -8.04 -9.48 16.19
CA ASP A 86 -9.18 -9.12 15.37
C ASP A 86 -10.50 -9.21 16.15
N THR A 87 -11.53 -8.52 15.67
CA THR A 87 -12.85 -8.44 16.28
C THR A 87 -13.94 -8.69 15.25
N PRO A 88 -15.12 -9.21 15.65
CA PRO A 88 -16.28 -9.29 14.77
C PRO A 88 -16.59 -7.93 14.12
N PRO A 89 -16.95 -7.88 12.82
CA PRO A 89 -17.30 -9.01 11.95
C PRO A 89 -16.10 -9.63 11.19
N TYR A 90 -14.86 -9.42 11.64
CA TYR A 90 -13.63 -9.89 10.99
C TYR A 90 -13.49 -9.37 9.55
N TYR A 91 -13.76 -8.08 9.39
CA TYR A 91 -13.81 -7.42 8.08
C TYR A 91 -13.13 -6.05 8.15
N SER A 92 -13.13 -5.33 7.02
CA SER A 92 -12.60 -3.96 6.91
C SER A 92 -13.33 -2.95 7.82
N THR A 93 -14.47 -3.34 8.41
CA THR A 93 -15.28 -2.52 9.32
C THR A 93 -15.12 -2.91 10.79
N SER A 94 -14.17 -3.78 11.13
CA SER A 94 -13.88 -4.18 12.51
C SER A 94 -13.28 -3.01 13.30
N SER A 95 -13.82 -2.73 14.49
CA SER A 95 -13.27 -1.74 15.43
C SER A 95 -12.56 -2.45 16.57
N GLU A 96 -11.59 -1.78 17.20
CA GLU A 96 -10.75 -2.38 18.26
C GLU A 96 -9.99 -3.65 17.81
N SER A 97 -9.64 -3.70 16.52
CA SER A 97 -8.96 -4.82 15.86
C SER A 97 -7.58 -4.38 15.40
N PHE A 98 -6.52 -5.00 15.93
CA PHE A 98 -5.15 -4.72 15.52
C PHE A 98 -4.97 -4.95 14.03
N ARG A 99 -5.47 -6.09 13.52
CA ARG A 99 -5.44 -6.46 12.10
C ARG A 99 -6.09 -5.37 11.24
N ASN A 100 -7.26 -4.85 11.62
CA ASN A 100 -7.92 -3.79 10.86
C ASN A 100 -7.22 -2.43 10.97
N THR A 101 -6.57 -2.16 12.11
CA THR A 101 -5.79 -0.95 12.34
C THR A 101 -4.51 -0.94 11.51
N ILE A 102 -3.67 -1.98 11.58
CA ILE A 102 -2.42 -2.04 10.84
C ILE A 102 -2.65 -2.08 9.32
N GLU A 103 -3.68 -2.82 8.89
CA GLU A 103 -4.13 -2.86 7.48
C GLU A 103 -4.54 -1.47 7.00
N GLY A 104 -5.05 -0.63 7.90
CA GLY A 104 -5.26 0.79 7.68
C GLY A 104 -6.69 1.16 7.31
N TYR A 105 -7.68 0.38 7.75
CA TYR A 105 -9.11 0.71 7.65
C TYR A 105 -9.65 1.41 8.90
N SER A 106 -8.97 1.26 10.04
CA SER A 106 -9.26 1.99 11.27
C SER A 106 -8.24 3.11 11.52
N ALA A 107 -8.60 4.07 12.38
CA ALA A 107 -7.63 5.00 12.95
C ALA A 107 -6.56 4.23 13.76
N PRO A 108 -5.35 4.79 13.93
CA PRO A 108 -4.25 4.13 14.64
C PRO A 108 -4.60 3.64 16.05
N GLN A 109 -5.59 4.26 16.70
CA GLN A 109 -6.05 3.87 18.04
C GLN A 109 -7.09 2.74 18.05
N GLY A 110 -7.45 2.15 16.91
CA GLY A 110 -8.40 1.03 16.84
C GLY A 110 -9.80 1.37 16.33
N ASN A 111 -10.20 2.65 16.36
CA ASN A 111 -11.55 3.07 16.02
C ASN A 111 -11.78 3.02 14.51
N TYR A 112 -12.79 2.28 14.07
CA TYR A 112 -13.18 2.26 12.65
C TYR A 112 -13.81 3.59 12.23
N ASP A 113 -13.38 4.11 11.09
CA ASP A 113 -14.00 5.24 10.39
C ASP A 113 -13.94 4.97 8.87
N PRO A 114 -15.09 4.98 8.15
CA PRO A 114 -15.13 4.65 6.73
C PRO A 114 -14.26 5.55 5.84
N ILE A 115 -13.97 6.78 6.28
CA ILE A 115 -13.22 7.77 5.50
C ILE A 115 -11.70 7.63 5.73
N VAL A 116 -11.29 7.11 6.89
CA VAL A 116 -9.89 6.99 7.29
C VAL A 116 -9.18 5.95 6.45
N ARG A 117 -7.97 6.29 6.01
CA ARG A 117 -6.96 5.32 5.57
C ARG A 117 -5.68 5.66 6.28
N SER A 118 -5.13 4.70 7.02
CA SER A 118 -3.93 4.85 7.84
C SER A 118 -2.90 3.80 7.44
N LEU A 119 -1.71 3.84 8.04
CA LEU A 119 -0.69 2.78 8.01
C LEU A 119 -0.51 2.12 6.62
N HIS A 120 -0.75 0.82 6.48
CA HIS A 120 -0.55 0.06 5.24
C HIS A 120 -1.34 0.63 4.06
N ASN A 121 -2.66 0.82 4.20
CA ASN A 121 -3.50 1.38 3.15
C ASN A 121 -3.07 2.79 2.74
N LEU A 122 -2.68 3.62 3.72
CA LEU A 122 -2.17 4.96 3.45
C LEU A 122 -0.87 4.92 2.65
N ALA A 123 0.07 4.04 3.00
CA ALA A 123 1.32 3.87 2.27
C ALA A 123 1.10 3.44 0.82
N HIS A 124 0.16 2.52 0.55
CA HIS A 124 -0.24 2.16 -0.81
C HIS A 124 -0.84 3.34 -1.59
N LEU A 125 -1.82 4.03 -1.00
CA LEU A 125 -2.53 5.13 -1.66
C LEU A 125 -1.63 6.35 -1.89
N PHE A 126 -0.63 6.56 -1.02
CA PHE A 126 0.36 7.61 -1.15
C PHE A 126 1.17 7.50 -2.45
N LEU A 127 1.41 6.29 -2.96
CA LEU A 127 2.14 6.07 -4.21
C LEU A 127 1.39 6.56 -5.46
N ASN A 128 0.05 6.69 -5.38
CA ASN A 128 -0.82 7.22 -6.43
C ASN A 128 -0.47 6.69 -7.84
N GLY A 129 -0.52 5.37 -8.00
CA GLY A 129 -0.09 4.69 -9.21
C GLY A 129 -0.30 3.17 -9.10
N THR A 130 0.51 2.39 -9.79
CA THR A 130 0.49 0.92 -9.80
C THR A 130 0.48 0.36 -8.37
N GLY A 131 1.36 0.85 -7.51
CA GLY A 131 1.45 0.45 -6.09
C GLY A 131 0.22 0.75 -5.24
N GLY A 132 -0.70 1.59 -5.70
CA GLY A 132 -1.94 1.94 -4.99
C GLY A 132 -3.18 1.19 -5.46
N GLN A 133 -3.06 0.31 -6.46
CA GLN A 133 -4.17 -0.48 -7.00
C GLN A 133 -4.10 -1.91 -6.45
N ILE A 134 -5.17 -2.39 -5.83
CA ILE A 134 -5.17 -3.68 -5.12
C ILE A 134 -4.77 -4.86 -6.01
N HIS A 135 -5.19 -4.86 -7.29
CA HIS A 135 -4.89 -5.94 -8.23
C HIS A 135 -3.50 -5.81 -8.90
N LEU A 136 -2.82 -4.67 -8.77
CA LEU A 136 -1.52 -4.40 -9.41
C LEU A 136 -0.39 -4.08 -8.45
N SER A 137 -0.67 -3.81 -7.18
CA SER A 137 0.30 -3.23 -6.26
C SER A 137 1.64 -3.97 -6.20
N PRO A 138 1.71 -5.33 -6.31
CA PRO A 138 2.98 -6.04 -6.30
C PRO A 138 3.86 -5.81 -7.54
N ASN A 139 3.31 -5.28 -8.64
CA ASN A 139 4.12 -4.91 -9.82
C ASN A 139 5.05 -3.73 -9.52
N ASP A 140 4.72 -2.89 -8.52
CA ASP A 140 5.64 -1.88 -8.01
C ASP A 140 6.52 -2.51 -6.92
N PRO A 141 7.85 -2.57 -7.08
CA PRO A 141 8.74 -3.26 -6.14
C PRO A 141 8.79 -2.62 -4.74
N ILE A 142 8.27 -1.38 -4.57
CA ILE A 142 8.07 -0.80 -3.22
C ILE A 142 7.14 -1.69 -2.38
N PHE A 143 6.25 -2.46 -3.00
CA PHE A 143 5.37 -3.43 -2.33
C PHE A 143 6.12 -4.33 -1.36
N VAL A 144 7.27 -4.86 -1.76
CA VAL A 144 8.08 -5.76 -0.92
C VAL A 144 8.52 -5.04 0.35
N LEU A 145 9.09 -3.84 0.21
CA LEU A 145 9.60 -3.07 1.35
C LEU A 145 8.45 -2.62 2.27
N LEU A 146 7.35 -2.17 1.69
CA LEU A 146 6.14 -1.79 2.42
C LEU A 146 5.65 -2.97 3.27
N HIS A 147 5.48 -4.15 2.67
CA HIS A 147 5.00 -5.33 3.39
C HIS A 147 6.00 -5.89 4.39
N THR A 148 7.32 -5.81 4.15
CA THR A 148 8.29 -6.20 5.18
C THR A 148 8.22 -5.29 6.41
N TYR A 149 7.90 -4.01 6.24
CA TYR A 149 7.71 -3.11 7.38
C TYR A 149 6.39 -3.37 8.10
N THR A 150 5.31 -3.65 7.36
CA THR A 150 4.03 -4.12 7.94
C THR A 150 4.23 -5.41 8.74
N ASP A 151 4.99 -6.37 8.21
CA ASP A 151 5.30 -7.63 8.88
C ASP A 151 6.13 -7.41 10.15
N ALA A 152 7.11 -6.49 10.14
CA ALA A 152 7.88 -6.15 11.33
C ALA A 152 7.00 -5.58 12.47
N ILE A 153 5.98 -4.77 12.14
CA ILE A 153 5.02 -4.29 13.14
C ILE A 153 4.14 -5.45 13.65
N PHE A 154 3.74 -6.37 12.78
CA PHE A 154 3.00 -7.57 13.17
C PHE A 154 3.82 -8.47 14.11
N ASP A 155 5.10 -8.73 13.80
CA ASP A 155 6.00 -9.50 14.65
C ASP A 155 6.18 -8.86 16.03
N GLU A 156 6.35 -7.53 16.08
CA GLU A 156 6.42 -6.81 17.35
C GLU A 156 5.11 -6.92 18.15
N TRP A 157 3.95 -6.91 17.48
CA TRP A 157 2.67 -7.12 18.13
C TRP A 157 2.55 -8.54 18.73
N LEU A 158 2.95 -9.58 17.99
CA LEU A 158 2.99 -10.97 18.47
C LEU A 158 3.87 -11.07 19.73
N ARG A 159 5.05 -10.46 19.70
CA ARG A 159 6.00 -10.45 20.83
C ARG A 159 5.44 -9.76 22.06
N ARG A 160 4.67 -8.67 21.89
CA ARG A 160 4.06 -7.91 23.01
C ARG A 160 2.91 -8.63 23.67
N HIS A 161 2.07 -9.29 22.88
CA HIS A 161 0.78 -9.79 23.38
C HIS A 161 0.78 -11.29 23.67
N SER A 162 1.77 -12.06 23.20
CA SER A 162 1.84 -13.53 23.36
C SER A 162 0.47 -14.20 23.15
N PRO A 163 -0.18 -13.95 21.99
CA PRO A 163 -1.57 -14.30 21.73
C PRO A 163 -1.86 -15.80 21.70
#